data_AF-A0A3B7CA70-F1
#
_entry.id   AF-A0A3B7CA70-F1
#
_cell.length_a   1.000
_cell.length_b   1.000
_cell.length_c   1.000
_cell.angle_alpha   90.00
_cell.angle_beta   90.00
_cell.angle_gamma   90.00
#
_symmetry.space_group_name_H-M   'P 1'
#
loop_
_entity.id
_entity.type
_entity.pdbx_description
1 polymer ?
#
loop_
_entity_poly.entity_id
_entity_poly.type
_entity_poly.pdbx_seq_one_letter_code
_entity_poly.pdbx_strand_id
1 'polypeptide(L)'
;MRSILSLRNGKYVKSNVLNASLYIGLASLAYFWSIAFIVIVFLGVLYFESKNYRNWIIPFIGLLTVYMLSNCFTLLFYDSFFAITDYVAPISFSFEGYFSDQGFFSIGVLIICILFFLTVYLIKYSRKPTKSKPILKLIIAQLLISLIVVMIALHKNTSEMIFIAAPLAIIGTTYLEIDHGKFVKEINLWVFLLLPFMTLLF
;
A
#
# COMPACT_ATOMS: atom_id res chain seq x y z
N MET A 1 -6.76 1.70 3.98
CA MET A 1 -6.95 3.12 3.57
C MET A 1 -8.31 3.71 3.94
N ARG A 2 -9.45 3.03 3.68
CA ARG A 2 -10.80 3.53 4.03
C ARG A 2 -10.93 4.00 5.48
N SER A 3 -10.43 3.23 6.43
CA SER A 3 -10.44 3.59 7.87
C SER A 3 -9.55 4.79 8.19
N ILE A 4 -8.45 5.01 7.46
CA ILE A 4 -7.58 6.18 7.65
C ILE A 4 -8.24 7.43 7.06
N LEU A 5 -8.96 7.30 5.94
CA LEU A 5 -9.70 8.40 5.32
C LEU A 5 -10.88 8.89 6.16
N SER A 6 -11.54 8.00 6.90
CA SER A 6 -12.61 8.39 7.83
C SER A 6 -12.12 9.19 9.04
N LEU A 7 -10.81 9.21 9.32
CA LEU A 7 -10.21 10.11 10.33
C LEU A 7 -10.43 11.57 10.00
N ARG A 8 -10.57 11.93 8.71
CA ARG A 8 -10.88 13.30 8.27
C ARG A 8 -12.16 13.84 8.91
N ASN A 9 -13.14 12.97 9.16
CA ASN A 9 -14.43 13.39 9.72
C ASN A 9 -14.41 13.47 11.25
N GLY A 10 -13.28 13.15 11.92
CA GLY A 10 -13.15 13.18 13.39
C GLY A 10 -13.99 12.16 14.16
N LYS A 11 -14.91 11.45 13.48
CA LYS A 11 -15.76 10.42 14.07
C LYS A 11 -14.99 9.10 14.16
N TYR A 12 -15.01 8.48 15.35
CA TYR A 12 -14.44 7.16 15.60
C TYR A 12 -12.95 7.00 15.25
N VAL A 13 -12.15 8.05 15.46
CA VAL A 13 -10.69 8.05 15.19
C VAL A 13 -10.01 6.83 15.79
N LYS A 14 -10.23 6.58 17.08
CA LYS A 14 -9.59 5.48 17.82
C LYS A 14 -9.90 4.10 17.23
N SER A 15 -11.18 3.84 16.95
CA SER A 15 -11.62 2.57 16.36
C SER A 15 -11.06 2.37 14.95
N ASN A 16 -11.02 3.44 14.15
CA ASN A 16 -10.50 3.37 12.79
C ASN A 16 -8.99 3.12 12.73
N VAL A 17 -8.21 3.74 13.62
CA VAL A 17 -6.77 3.50 13.76
C VAL A 17 -6.52 2.06 14.21
N LEU A 18 -7.26 1.60 15.22
CA LEU A 18 -7.15 0.22 15.73
C LEU A 18 -7.46 -0.80 14.62
N ASN A 19 -8.58 -0.63 13.91
CA ASN A 19 -8.96 -1.50 12.80
C ASN A 19 -7.89 -1.53 11.71
N ALA A 20 -7.33 -0.37 11.34
CA ALA A 20 -6.26 -0.30 10.36
C ALA A 20 -5.00 -1.07 10.81
N SER A 21 -4.58 -0.90 12.07
CA SER A 21 -3.44 -1.65 12.61
C SER A 21 -3.68 -3.16 12.72
N LEU A 22 -4.90 -3.59 13.04
CA LEU A 22 -5.26 -5.01 13.10
C LEU A 22 -5.19 -5.65 11.71
N TYR A 23 -5.74 -5.00 10.68
CA TYR A 23 -5.67 -5.52 9.31
C TYR A 23 -4.23 -5.61 8.79
N ILE A 24 -3.39 -4.61 9.10
CA ILE A 24 -1.97 -4.63 8.71
C ILE A 24 -1.21 -5.73 9.47
N GLY A 25 -1.47 -5.90 10.77
CA GLY A 25 -0.89 -6.98 11.55
C GLY A 25 -1.29 -8.35 10.98
N LEU A 26 -2.57 -8.56 10.66
CA LEU A 26 -3.02 -9.81 10.02
C LEU A 26 -2.37 -10.03 8.65
N ALA A 27 -2.25 -9.00 7.83
CA ALA A 27 -1.53 -9.08 6.55
C ALA A 27 -0.05 -9.42 6.73
N SER A 28 0.57 -8.93 7.82
CA SER A 28 1.97 -9.24 8.13
C SER A 28 2.20 -10.69 8.52
N LEU A 29 1.16 -11.44 8.92
CA LEU A 29 1.24 -12.90 9.13
C LEU A 29 1.16 -13.70 7.82
N ALA A 30 0.52 -13.14 6.78
CA ALA A 30 0.49 -13.76 5.45
C ALA A 30 1.76 -13.43 4.66
N TYR A 31 2.24 -12.19 4.76
CA TYR A 31 3.41 -11.71 4.08
C TYR A 31 4.16 -10.70 4.96
N PHE A 32 5.32 -11.10 5.48
CA PHE A 32 6.09 -10.37 6.48
C PHE A 32 6.26 -8.87 6.17
N TRP A 33 6.68 -8.53 4.95
CA TRP A 33 6.94 -7.14 4.56
C TRP A 33 5.69 -6.25 4.52
N SER A 34 4.48 -6.81 4.61
CA SER A 34 3.24 -6.03 4.77
C SER A 34 3.25 -5.18 6.04
N ILE A 35 4.08 -5.52 7.04
CA ILE A 35 4.23 -4.73 8.27
C ILE A 35 4.67 -3.28 7.98
N ALA A 36 5.38 -3.03 6.88
CA ALA A 36 5.84 -1.70 6.48
C ALA A 36 4.68 -0.69 6.31
N PHE A 37 3.48 -1.18 5.97
CA PHE A 37 2.28 -0.34 5.84
C PHE A 37 1.81 0.28 7.16
N ILE A 38 2.32 -0.17 8.32
CA ILE A 38 1.99 0.44 9.62
C ILE A 38 2.40 1.92 9.68
N VAL A 39 3.46 2.30 8.94
CA VAL A 39 3.93 3.70 8.82
C VAL A 39 2.81 4.61 8.32
N ILE A 40 1.92 4.12 7.46
CA ILE A 40 0.78 4.89 6.95
C ILE A 40 -0.23 5.18 8.05
N VAL A 41 -0.41 4.26 9.00
CA VAL A 41 -1.29 4.46 10.15
C VAL A 41 -0.74 5.58 11.04
N PHE A 42 0.57 5.57 11.31
CA PHE A 42 1.24 6.65 12.04
C PHE A 42 1.14 8.00 11.31
N LEU A 43 1.39 8.02 10.00
CA LEU A 43 1.20 9.23 9.19
C LEU A 43 -0.26 9.71 9.24
N GLY A 44 -1.23 8.80 9.23
CA GLY A 44 -2.65 9.13 9.38
C GLY A 44 -2.94 9.82 10.71
N VAL A 45 -2.43 9.29 11.82
CA VAL A 45 -2.54 9.91 13.15
C VAL A 45 -1.86 11.29 13.17
N LEU A 46 -0.65 11.40 12.61
CA LEU A 46 0.11 12.66 12.54
C LEU A 46 -0.65 13.74 11.78
N TYR A 47 -1.27 13.40 10.64
CA TYR A 47 -1.94 14.39 9.81
C TYR A 47 -3.33 14.81 10.29
N PHE A 48 -4.09 13.90 10.91
CA PHE A 48 -5.48 14.18 11.29
C PHE A 48 -5.66 14.48 12.79
N GLU A 49 -4.82 13.92 13.66
CA GLU A 49 -5.04 13.90 15.12
C GLU A 49 -3.74 14.04 15.92
N SER A 50 -2.80 14.88 15.44
CA SER A 50 -1.48 15.10 16.05
C SER A 50 -1.52 15.46 17.54
N LYS A 51 -2.54 16.21 17.97
CA LYS A 51 -2.64 16.78 19.34
C LYS A 51 -2.90 15.74 20.43
N ASN A 52 -3.44 14.58 20.09
CA ASN A 52 -3.85 13.56 21.05
C ASN A 52 -2.80 12.44 21.15
N TYR A 53 -1.88 12.55 22.10
CA TYR A 53 -0.81 11.55 22.34
C TYR A 53 -1.33 10.11 22.53
N ARG A 54 -2.54 9.95 23.10
CA ARG A 54 -3.18 8.62 23.28
C ARG A 54 -3.40 7.89 21.95
N ASN A 55 -3.58 8.61 20.85
CA ASN A 55 -3.83 8.00 19.55
C ASN A 55 -2.57 7.39 18.92
N TRP A 56 -1.37 7.78 19.39
CA TRP A 56 -0.09 7.23 18.92
C TRP A 56 0.19 5.83 19.45
N ILE A 57 -0.42 5.45 20.58
CA ILE A 57 -0.24 4.13 21.21
C ILE A 57 -1.14 3.08 20.53
N ILE A 58 -2.24 3.49 19.91
CA ILE A 58 -3.25 2.59 19.33
C ILE A 58 -2.68 1.63 18.27
N PRO A 59 -1.82 2.07 17.32
CA PRO A 59 -1.23 1.16 16.33
C PRO A 59 -0.39 0.05 16.98
N PHE A 60 0.34 0.36 18.06
CA PHE A 60 1.11 -0.62 18.82
C PHE A 60 0.20 -1.65 19.49
N ILE A 61 -0.92 -1.21 20.06
CA ILE A 61 -1.94 -2.10 20.66
C ILE A 61 -2.52 -3.05 19.60
N GLY A 62 -2.77 -2.55 18.38
CA GLY A 62 -3.23 -3.38 17.27
C GLY A 62 -2.24 -4.49 16.89
N LEU A 63 -0.94 -4.15 16.78
CA LEU A 63 0.09 -5.15 16.49
C LEU A 63 0.27 -6.16 17.63
N LEU A 64 0.25 -5.70 18.89
CA LEU A 64 0.36 -6.58 20.05
C LEU A 64 -0.81 -7.57 20.12
N THR A 65 -2.02 -7.12 19.77
CA THR A 65 -3.20 -7.99 19.68
C THR A 65 -2.99 -9.11 18.67
N VAL A 66 -2.47 -8.79 17.48
CA VAL A 66 -2.21 -9.81 16.44
C VAL A 66 -1.09 -10.76 16.88
N TYR A 67 -0.04 -10.25 17.52
CA TYR A 67 1.03 -11.07 18.07
C TYR A 67 0.52 -12.07 19.12
N MET A 68 -0.32 -11.60 20.05
CA MET A 68 -0.95 -12.47 21.05
C MET A 68 -1.85 -13.53 20.40
N LEU A 69 -2.64 -13.13 19.39
CA LEU A 69 -3.50 -14.05 18.66
C LEU A 69 -2.69 -15.12 17.91
N SER A 70 -1.57 -14.74 17.30
CA SER A 70 -0.64 -15.65 16.63
C SER A 70 -0.07 -16.67 17.61
N ASN A 71 0.36 -16.24 18.80
CA ASN A 71 0.83 -17.15 19.85
C ASN A 71 -0.25 -18.11 20.33
N CYS A 72 -1.48 -17.62 20.55
CA CYS A 72 -2.61 -18.49 20.89
C CYS A 72 -2.86 -19.56 19.83
N PHE A 73 -2.77 -19.20 18.56
CA PHE A 73 -2.92 -20.15 17.45
C PHE A 73 -1.78 -21.17 17.40
N THR A 74 -0.52 -20.73 17.44
CA THR A 74 0.63 -21.65 17.40
C THR A 74 0.64 -22.59 18.60
N LEU A 75 0.29 -22.11 19.79
CA LEU A 75 0.21 -22.94 20.99
C LEU A 75 -0.88 -24.01 20.89
N LEU A 76 -2.04 -23.67 20.30
CA LEU A 76 -3.16 -24.61 20.13
C LEU A 76 -2.87 -25.73 19.12
N PHE A 77 -2.17 -25.42 18.03
CA PHE A 77 -1.99 -26.35 16.90
C PHE A 77 -0.61 -27.01 16.85
N TYR A 78 0.42 -26.35 17.37
CA TYR A 78 1.82 -26.74 17.24
C TYR A 78 2.56 -26.85 18.58
N ASP A 79 1.85 -26.68 19.72
CA ASP A 79 2.37 -26.77 21.09
C ASP A 79 3.69 -25.99 21.31
N SER A 80 3.82 -24.86 20.61
CA SER A 80 5.02 -24.05 20.58
C SER A 80 4.68 -22.56 20.53
N PHE A 81 5.60 -21.73 21.01
CA PHE A 81 5.46 -20.28 20.92
C PHE A 81 5.80 -19.80 19.51
N PHE A 82 5.19 -18.68 19.11
CA PHE A 82 5.49 -18.06 17.82
C PHE A 82 6.90 -17.46 17.85
N ALA A 83 7.87 -18.15 17.24
CA ALA A 83 9.24 -17.69 17.10
C ALA A 83 9.34 -16.60 16.02
N ILE A 84 9.51 -15.36 16.45
CA ILE A 84 9.64 -14.20 15.53
C ILE A 84 10.84 -14.38 14.60
N THR A 85 11.94 -14.97 15.11
CA THR A 85 13.20 -15.15 14.38
C THR A 85 13.06 -15.99 13.12
N ASP A 86 12.20 -16.99 13.14
CA ASP A 86 11.99 -17.90 12.02
C ASP A 86 11.05 -17.28 10.97
N TYR A 87 10.31 -16.24 11.37
CA TYR A 87 9.34 -15.54 10.55
C TYR A 87 9.91 -14.27 9.89
N VAL A 88 11.08 -13.79 10.32
CA VAL A 88 11.73 -12.64 9.69
C VAL A 88 12.18 -13.01 8.28
N ALA A 89 11.48 -12.47 7.28
CA ALA A 89 11.87 -12.67 5.90
C ALA A 89 13.24 -12.00 5.64
N PRO A 90 14.23 -12.72 5.07
CA PRO A 90 15.49 -12.11 4.71
C PRO A 90 15.31 -11.06 3.63
N ILE A 91 16.28 -10.14 3.55
CA ILE A 91 16.33 -9.08 2.55
C ILE A 91 17.19 -9.57 1.38
N SER A 92 16.69 -9.51 0.15
CA SER A 92 17.53 -9.69 -1.05
C SER A 92 17.40 -8.51 -2.00
N PHE A 93 18.54 -8.04 -2.51
CA PHE A 93 18.61 -7.01 -3.55
C PHE A 93 18.96 -7.58 -4.92
N SER A 94 19.08 -8.90 -5.08
CA SER A 94 19.33 -9.53 -6.39
C SER A 94 18.10 -9.37 -7.29
N PHE A 95 18.24 -8.80 -8.50
CA PHE A 95 17.12 -8.61 -9.43
C PHE A 95 17.01 -9.73 -10.48
N GLU A 96 17.79 -10.79 -10.33
CA GLU A 96 17.93 -11.90 -11.29
C GLU A 96 16.60 -12.58 -11.63
N GLY A 97 15.69 -12.73 -10.66
CA GLY A 97 14.36 -13.34 -10.87
C GLY A 97 13.42 -12.57 -11.82
N TYR A 98 13.69 -11.28 -12.04
CA TYR A 98 12.89 -10.44 -12.94
C TYR A 98 13.34 -10.49 -14.41
N PHE A 99 14.51 -11.07 -14.69
CA PHE A 99 15.05 -11.18 -16.05
C PHE A 99 14.50 -12.37 -16.84
N SER A 100 13.38 -12.95 -16.40
CA SER A 100 12.57 -13.83 -17.26
C SER A 100 11.84 -12.99 -18.32
N ASP A 101 11.67 -13.52 -19.54
CA ASP A 101 11.10 -12.78 -20.69
C ASP A 101 9.73 -12.13 -20.35
N GLN A 102 8.86 -12.85 -19.63
CA GLN A 102 7.55 -12.33 -19.17
C GLN A 102 7.65 -11.34 -18.00
N GLY A 103 8.63 -11.53 -17.11
CA GLY A 103 8.87 -10.66 -15.96
C GLY A 103 9.33 -9.27 -16.39
N PHE A 104 10.24 -9.20 -17.36
CA PHE A 104 10.79 -7.94 -17.85
C PHE A 104 9.72 -7.03 -18.46
N PHE A 105 8.84 -7.58 -19.30
CA PHE A 105 7.75 -6.82 -19.94
C PHE A 105 6.77 -6.27 -18.90
N SER A 106 6.33 -7.12 -17.96
CA SER A 106 5.39 -6.75 -16.90
C SER A 106 5.92 -5.61 -16.02
N ILE A 107 7.21 -5.65 -15.68
CA ILE A 107 7.88 -4.60 -14.89
C ILE A 107 7.98 -3.30 -15.66
N GLY A 108 8.38 -3.36 -16.93
CA GLY A 108 8.50 -2.18 -17.79
C GLY A 108 7.18 -1.42 -17.89
N VAL A 109 6.09 -2.15 -18.15
CA VAL A 109 4.73 -1.59 -18.19
C VAL A 109 4.35 -0.93 -16.87
N LEU A 110 4.62 -1.60 -15.74
CA LEU A 110 4.30 -1.07 -14.42
C LEU A 110 5.09 0.21 -14.09
N ILE A 111 6.39 0.26 -14.41
CA ILE A 111 7.22 1.45 -14.20
C ILE A 111 6.68 2.63 -15.01
N ILE A 112 6.34 2.40 -16.27
CA ILE A 112 5.75 3.44 -17.14
C ILE A 112 4.43 3.94 -16.56
N CYS A 113 3.55 3.02 -16.10
CA CYS A 113 2.29 3.38 -15.45
C CYS A 113 2.52 4.22 -14.19
N ILE A 114 3.43 3.79 -13.32
CA ILE A 114 3.76 4.52 -12.08
C ILE A 114 4.25 5.93 -12.41
N LEU A 115 5.20 6.08 -13.35
CA LEU A 115 5.74 7.38 -13.74
C LEU A 115 4.66 8.29 -14.33
N PHE A 116 3.83 7.77 -15.24
CA PHE A 116 2.74 8.52 -15.85
C PHE A 116 1.74 9.02 -14.79
N PHE A 117 1.22 8.10 -13.98
CA PHE A 117 0.21 8.43 -12.97
C PHE A 117 0.77 9.34 -11.87
N LEU A 118 2.01 9.13 -11.43
CA LEU A 118 2.67 9.99 -10.44
C LEU A 118 2.80 11.43 -10.97
N THR A 119 3.21 11.58 -12.23
CA THR A 119 3.35 12.91 -12.85
C THR A 119 2.03 13.65 -12.90
N VAL A 120 0.95 13.00 -13.34
CA VAL A 120 -0.39 13.63 -13.37
C VAL A 120 -0.89 13.93 -11.96
N TYR A 121 -0.61 13.06 -11.00
CA TYR A 121 -0.99 13.26 -9.61
C TYR A 121 -0.32 14.49 -8.98
N LEU A 122 0.97 14.69 -9.26
CA LEU A 122 1.73 15.87 -8.80
C LEU A 122 1.19 17.17 -9.40
N ILE A 123 0.79 17.16 -10.67
CA ILE A 123 0.14 18.32 -11.32
C ILE A 123 -1.18 18.66 -10.62
N LYS A 124 -2.01 17.66 -10.27
CA LYS A 124 -3.27 17.88 -9.55
C LYS A 124 -3.04 18.31 -8.09
N TYR A 125 -1.96 17.83 -7.45
CA TYR A 125 -1.59 18.22 -6.08
C TYR A 125 -1.38 19.74 -5.95
N SER A 126 -0.78 20.38 -6.96
CA SER A 126 -0.59 21.84 -6.98
C SER A 126 -1.91 22.62 -6.99
N ARG A 127 -2.96 22.05 -7.60
CA ARG A 127 -4.25 22.72 -7.85
C ARG A 127 -5.31 22.49 -6.76
N LYS A 128 -5.07 21.61 -5.78
CA LYS A 128 -6.09 21.24 -4.77
C LYS A 128 -6.02 22.10 -3.48
N PRO A 129 -7.19 22.37 -2.84
CA PRO A 129 -7.27 23.19 -1.63
C PRO A 129 -6.59 22.51 -0.44
N THR A 130 -5.99 23.33 0.44
CA THR A 130 -5.11 22.93 1.56
C THR A 130 -5.71 21.85 2.48
N LYS A 131 -7.04 21.81 2.65
CA LYS A 131 -7.73 20.81 3.48
C LYS A 131 -7.68 19.37 2.91
N SER A 132 -7.38 19.19 1.63
CA SER A 132 -7.28 17.87 0.98
C SER A 132 -5.85 17.36 0.79
N LYS A 133 -4.85 18.25 0.97
CA LYS A 133 -3.41 17.95 0.85
C LYS A 133 -2.93 16.81 1.75
N PRO A 134 -3.42 16.63 3.00
CA PRO A 134 -2.98 15.51 3.84
C PRO A 134 -3.35 14.14 3.26
N ILE A 135 -4.52 14.01 2.62
CA ILE A 135 -4.95 12.78 1.96
C ILE A 135 -4.05 12.47 0.76
N LEU A 136 -3.73 13.48 -0.05
CA LEU A 136 -2.85 13.32 -1.21
C LEU A 136 -1.44 12.87 -0.77
N LYS A 137 -0.90 13.44 0.31
CA LYS A 137 0.38 13.02 0.88
C LYS A 137 0.35 11.57 1.38
N LEU A 138 -0.75 11.12 1.97
CA LEU A 138 -0.91 9.73 2.39
C LEU A 138 -0.96 8.75 1.21
N ILE A 139 -1.59 9.14 0.10
CA ILE A 139 -1.63 8.33 -1.13
C ILE A 139 -0.21 8.19 -1.73
N ILE A 140 0.55 9.29 -1.80
CA ILE A 140 1.94 9.25 -2.27
C ILE A 140 2.81 8.41 -1.32
N ALA A 141 2.66 8.58 0.00
CA ALA A 141 3.39 7.79 0.97
C ALA A 141 3.06 6.29 0.83
N GLN A 142 1.81 5.94 0.56
CA GLN A 142 1.41 4.56 0.29
C GLN A 142 2.11 4.00 -0.97
N LEU A 143 2.17 4.77 -2.06
CA LEU A 143 2.88 4.36 -3.27
C LEU A 143 4.37 4.15 -3.03
N LEU A 144 5.02 5.04 -2.28
CA LEU A 144 6.44 4.93 -1.91
C LEU A 144 6.70 3.70 -1.04
N ILE A 145 5.86 3.44 -0.05
CA ILE A 145 5.99 2.26 0.81
C ILE A 145 5.80 0.98 -0.01
N SER A 146 4.83 0.93 -0.91
CA SER A 146 4.66 -0.21 -1.81
C SER A 146 5.90 -0.45 -2.68
N LEU A 147 6.54 0.60 -3.20
CA LEU A 147 7.79 0.47 -3.97
C LEU A 147 8.93 -0.08 -3.11
N ILE A 148 9.08 0.42 -1.88
CA ILE A 148 10.09 -0.05 -0.92
C ILE A 148 9.88 -1.54 -0.61
N VAL A 149 8.64 -1.96 -0.39
CA VAL A 149 8.30 -3.38 -0.13
C VAL A 149 8.71 -4.27 -1.31
N VAL A 150 8.45 -3.85 -2.54
CA VAL A 150 8.87 -4.59 -3.75
C VAL A 150 10.39 -4.63 -3.91
N MET A 151 11.11 -3.60 -3.47
CA MET A 151 12.57 -3.58 -3.57
C MET A 151 13.28 -4.49 -2.58
N ILE A 152 12.72 -4.64 -1.37
CA ILE A 152 13.35 -5.33 -0.24
C ILE A 152 13.03 -6.83 -0.22
N ALA A 153 11.96 -7.23 -0.90
CA ALA A 153 11.44 -8.56 -0.81
C ALA A 153 12.31 -9.65 -1.46
N LEU A 154 12.27 -10.84 -0.84
CA LEU A 154 13.22 -11.92 -1.08
C LEU A 154 13.02 -12.63 -2.44
N HIS A 155 11.76 -12.86 -2.80
CA HIS A 155 11.35 -13.72 -3.91
C HIS A 155 10.66 -12.91 -4.99
N LYS A 156 11.45 -12.40 -5.92
CA LYS A 156 11.03 -11.52 -7.02
C LYS A 156 10.26 -12.25 -8.12
N ASN A 157 9.10 -12.80 -7.77
CA ASN A 157 8.20 -13.56 -8.65
C ASN A 157 7.01 -12.73 -9.14
N THR A 158 7.16 -11.41 -9.30
CA THR A 158 6.12 -10.48 -9.79
C THR A 158 4.89 -10.32 -8.87
N SER A 159 4.59 -11.29 -8.00
CA SER A 159 3.46 -11.28 -7.04
C SER A 159 3.48 -10.09 -6.07
N GLU A 160 4.67 -9.63 -5.71
CA GLU A 160 4.88 -8.49 -4.81
C GLU A 160 4.32 -7.17 -5.40
N MET A 161 4.12 -7.10 -6.72
CA MET A 161 3.58 -5.93 -7.40
C MET A 161 2.11 -5.66 -7.07
N ILE A 162 1.40 -6.64 -6.49
CA ILE A 162 0.03 -6.47 -5.99
C ILE A 162 -0.04 -5.31 -4.98
N PHE A 163 1.03 -5.05 -4.22
CA PHE A 163 1.09 -3.93 -3.29
C PHE A 163 1.05 -2.55 -3.97
N ILE A 164 1.46 -2.45 -5.24
CA ILE A 164 1.45 -1.22 -6.03
C ILE A 164 0.07 -0.98 -6.67
N ALA A 165 -0.69 -2.04 -6.95
CA ALA A 165 -1.98 -1.95 -7.62
C ALA A 165 -2.97 -1.02 -6.88
N ALA A 166 -3.05 -1.15 -5.55
CA ALA A 166 -3.96 -0.35 -4.75
C ALA A 166 -3.69 1.18 -4.80
N PRO A 167 -2.47 1.69 -4.52
CA PRO A 167 -2.21 3.12 -4.66
C PRO A 167 -2.31 3.60 -6.11
N LEU A 168 -1.94 2.76 -7.10
CA LEU A 168 -2.04 3.11 -8.51
C LEU A 168 -3.50 3.31 -8.96
N ALA A 169 -4.42 2.44 -8.53
CA ALA A 169 -5.85 2.57 -8.84
C ALA A 169 -6.46 3.88 -8.28
N ILE A 170 -6.04 4.29 -7.08
CA ILE A 170 -6.50 5.54 -6.44
C ILE A 170 -5.97 6.76 -7.20
N ILE A 171 -4.73 6.71 -7.67
CA ILE A 171 -4.17 7.77 -8.51
C ILE A 171 -4.83 7.78 -9.89
N GLY A 172 -5.08 6.62 -10.49
CA GLY A 172 -5.73 6.48 -11.80
C GLY A 172 -7.18 6.97 -11.81
N THR A 173 -7.95 6.69 -10.76
CA THR A 173 -9.28 7.30 -10.59
C THR A 173 -9.19 8.82 -10.43
N THR A 174 -8.19 9.31 -9.71
CA THR A 174 -7.91 10.74 -9.60
C THR A 174 -7.58 11.38 -10.95
N TYR A 175 -6.90 10.66 -11.86
CA TYR A 175 -6.67 11.07 -13.25
C TYR A 175 -7.99 11.16 -14.03
N LEU A 176 -8.86 10.15 -13.93
CA LEU A 176 -10.16 10.15 -14.60
C LEU A 176 -11.10 11.27 -14.12
N GLU A 177 -10.95 11.72 -12.88
CA GLU A 177 -11.69 12.87 -12.33
C GLU A 177 -11.20 14.24 -12.86
N ILE A 178 -10.07 14.32 -13.57
CA ILE A 178 -9.61 15.59 -14.12
C ILE A 178 -10.44 15.91 -15.37
N ASP A 179 -10.95 17.14 -15.46
CA ASP A 179 -11.60 17.67 -16.66
C ASP A 179 -10.59 17.83 -17.80
N HIS A 180 -10.28 16.71 -18.46
CA HIS A 180 -9.63 16.68 -19.77
C HIS A 180 -10.69 16.56 -20.88
N GLY A 181 -10.30 16.84 -22.12
CA GLY A 181 -11.17 16.58 -23.27
C GLY A 181 -11.63 15.11 -23.30
N LYS A 182 -12.94 14.89 -23.48
CA LYS A 182 -13.59 13.56 -23.40
C LYS A 182 -12.85 12.48 -24.21
N PHE A 183 -12.39 12.83 -25.41
CA PHE A 183 -11.62 11.94 -26.28
C PHE A 183 -10.31 11.42 -25.66
N VAL A 184 -9.51 12.29 -25.03
CA VAL A 184 -8.23 11.89 -24.42
C VAL A 184 -8.45 10.97 -23.23
N LYS A 185 -9.53 11.18 -22.49
CA LYS A 185 -9.91 10.33 -21.36
C LYS A 185 -10.35 8.94 -21.82
N GLU A 186 -11.16 8.85 -22.88
CA GLU A 186 -11.60 7.57 -23.44
C GLU A 186 -10.46 6.75 -24.02
N ILE A 187 -9.57 7.36 -24.81
CA ILE A 187 -8.39 6.68 -25.37
C ILE A 187 -7.53 6.07 -24.26
N ASN A 188 -7.23 6.86 -23.22
CA ASN A 188 -6.37 6.37 -22.14
C ASN A 188 -7.04 5.23 -21.35
N LEU A 189 -8.36 5.29 -21.16
CA LEU A 189 -9.12 4.23 -20.49
C LEU A 189 -9.07 2.92 -21.29
N TRP A 190 -9.25 2.98 -22.62
CA TRP A 190 -9.12 1.81 -23.49
C TRP A 190 -7.71 1.22 -23.47
N VAL A 191 -6.67 2.06 -23.48
CA VAL A 191 -5.27 1.61 -23.36
C VAL A 191 -5.05 0.83 -22.05
N PHE A 192 -5.52 1.37 -20.91
CA PHE A 192 -5.38 0.68 -19.62
C PHE A 192 -6.22 -0.58 -19.50
N LEU A 193 -7.39 -0.63 -20.14
CA LEU A 193 -8.25 -1.82 -20.16
C LEU A 193 -7.58 -2.96 -20.95
N LEU A 194 -6.88 -2.64 -22.04
CA LEU A 194 -6.25 -3.62 -22.92
C LEU A 194 -4.86 -4.09 -22.44
N LEU A 195 -4.18 -3.31 -21.59
CA LEU A 195 -2.86 -3.66 -21.03
C LEU A 195 -2.77 -5.06 -20.40
N PRO A 196 -3.68 -5.52 -19.51
CA PRO A 196 -3.59 -6.85 -18.92
C PRO A 196 -3.76 -7.99 -19.95
N PHE A 197 -4.45 -7.74 -21.07
CA PHE A 197 -4.57 -8.72 -22.15
C PHE A 197 -3.28 -8.82 -22.96
N MET A 198 -2.57 -7.70 -23.15
CA MET A 198 -1.27 -7.70 -23.81
C MET A 198 -0.21 -8.45 -22.98
N THR A 199 -0.16 -8.24 -21.66
CA THR A 199 0.76 -8.99 -20.78
C THR A 199 0.46 -10.49 -20.67
N LEU A 200 -0.71 -10.94 -21.15
CA LEU A 200 -1.05 -12.36 -21.20
C LEU A 200 -0.70 -12.99 -22.56
N LEU A 201 -0.58 -12.17 -23.61
CA LEU A 201 -0.21 -12.58 -24.97
C LEU A 201 1.31 -12.60 -25.20
N PHE A 202 2.07 -11.83 -24.43
CA PHE A 202 3.53 -11.68 -24.48
C PHE A 202 4.15 -12.08 -23.14
#